data_AF-A0A1M7I1I1-F1
#
_entry.id   AF-A0A1M7I1I1-F1
#
_cell.length_a   1.000
_cell.length_b   1.000
_cell.length_c   1.000
_cell.angle_alpha   90.00
_cell.angle_beta   90.00
_cell.angle_gamma   90.00
#
_symmetry.space_group_name_H-M   'P 1'
#
loop_
_entity.id
_entity.type
_entity.pdbx_description
1 polymer ?
#
loop_
_entity_poly.entity_id
_entity_poly.type
_entity_poly.pdbx_seq_one_letter_code
_entity_poly.pdbx_strand_id
1 'polypeptide(L)'
;MSRSFVPSPSTPAVLTANRLRDGLSVWMTPCGWDTDPRAAVLFEDAEGADAALAAAEAQPGVVVGPYLTQSGRDADGLPVPVHFREAFRQSGPSVETSAPHSRAQNSRHPQEAAHV
;
A
#
# COMPACT_ATOMS: atom_id res chain seq x y z
N MET A 1 6.90 8.61 -14.29
CA MET A 1 6.85 9.16 -12.92
C MET A 1 8.28 9.43 -12.53
N SER A 2 8.66 10.70 -12.45
CA SER A 2 10.03 11.16 -12.20
C SER A 2 10.54 10.60 -10.88
N ARG A 3 11.66 9.86 -10.88
CA ARG A 3 12.41 9.57 -9.65
C ARG A 3 12.88 10.93 -9.11
N SER A 4 12.22 11.44 -8.08
CA SER A 4 12.65 12.67 -7.40
C SER A 4 13.82 12.43 -6.45
N PHE A 5 14.23 11.17 -6.25
CA PHE A 5 15.37 10.81 -5.40
C PHE A 5 16.12 9.58 -5.96
N VAL A 6 17.40 9.48 -5.61
CA VAL A 6 18.25 8.31 -5.86
C VAL A 6 18.59 7.70 -4.50
N PRO A 7 18.39 6.38 -4.29
CA PRO A 7 18.74 5.73 -3.03
C PRO A 7 20.22 5.95 -2.70
N SER A 8 20.48 6.38 -1.48
CA SER A 8 21.83 6.64 -0.95
C SER A 8 21.83 6.39 0.57
N PRO A 9 22.98 6.27 1.24
CA PRO A 9 23.01 6.09 2.69
C PRO A 9 22.33 7.22 3.49
N SER A 10 22.33 8.45 2.95
CA SER A 10 21.65 9.59 3.57
C SER A 10 20.16 9.68 3.24
N THR A 11 19.73 9.03 2.16
CA THR A 11 18.33 9.00 1.69
C THR A 11 17.97 7.58 1.22
N PRO A 12 17.87 6.61 2.14
CA PRO A 12 17.59 5.23 1.76
C PRO A 12 16.18 5.10 1.17
N ALA A 13 15.97 4.03 0.42
CA ALA A 13 14.66 3.65 -0.09
C ALA A 13 14.11 2.41 0.62
N VAL A 14 12.79 2.30 0.69
CA VAL A 14 12.11 1.03 0.96
C VAL A 14 11.28 0.64 -0.25
N LEU A 15 11.13 -0.68 -0.44
CA LEU A 15 10.28 -1.25 -1.49
C LEU A 15 8.93 -1.62 -0.89
N THR A 16 7.86 -1.06 -1.44
CA THR A 16 6.49 -1.29 -0.98
C THR A 16 5.58 -1.69 -2.15
N ALA A 17 4.52 -2.43 -1.85
CA ALA A 17 3.51 -2.86 -2.81
C ALA A 17 2.17 -3.15 -2.11
N ASN A 18 1.15 -3.53 -2.88
CA ASN A 18 -0.06 -4.13 -2.33
C ASN A 18 -0.04 -5.64 -2.56
N ARG A 19 -0.26 -6.45 -1.51
CA ARG A 19 -0.36 -7.90 -1.63
C ARG A 19 -1.63 -8.27 -2.40
N LEU A 20 -1.49 -9.13 -3.40
CA LEU A 20 -2.58 -9.46 -4.33
C LEU A 20 -3.79 -10.10 -3.62
N ARG A 21 -3.54 -10.95 -2.61
CA ARG A 21 -4.57 -11.77 -1.98
C ARG A 21 -5.58 -10.98 -1.16
N ASP A 22 -5.14 -9.94 -0.47
CA ASP A 22 -5.93 -9.20 0.52
C ASP A 22 -5.85 -7.68 0.36
N GLY A 23 -5.04 -7.18 -0.59
CA GLY A 23 -4.88 -5.77 -0.86
C GLY A 23 -4.05 -5.02 0.19
N LEU A 24 -3.50 -5.70 1.20
CA LEU A 24 -2.74 -5.05 2.26
C LEU A 24 -1.46 -4.41 1.71
N SER A 25 -1.14 -3.22 2.21
CA SER A 25 0.16 -2.62 1.97
C SER A 25 1.23 -3.48 2.65
N VAL A 26 2.23 -3.85 1.88
CA VAL A 26 3.35 -4.68 2.36
C VAL A 26 4.67 -4.03 1.97
N TRP A 27 5.70 -4.33 2.74
CA TRP A 27 7.07 -3.88 2.55
C TRP A 27 7.99 -5.08 2.40
N MET A 28 9.01 -4.95 1.55
CA MET A 28 10.00 -6.00 1.37
C MET A 28 10.93 -6.04 2.59
N THR A 29 11.00 -7.20 3.24
CA THR A 29 11.91 -7.51 4.35
C THR A 29 12.93 -8.57 3.91
N PRO A 30 13.98 -8.86 4.70
CA PRO A 30 14.89 -9.98 4.41
C PRO A 30 14.20 -11.35 4.35
N CYS A 31 13.02 -11.49 4.96
CA CYS A 31 12.23 -12.72 5.03
C CYS A 31 11.09 -12.77 3.99
N GLY A 32 10.97 -11.75 3.13
CA GLY A 32 9.86 -11.58 2.19
C GLY A 32 8.94 -10.43 2.55
N TRP A 33 7.68 -10.47 2.08
CA TRP A 33 6.72 -9.39 2.25
C TRP A 33 6.06 -9.39 3.64
N ASP A 34 6.19 -8.29 4.38
CA ASP A 34 5.55 -8.10 5.68
C ASP A 34 4.66 -6.83 5.68
N THR A 35 3.68 -6.78 6.58
CA THR A 35 2.84 -5.61 6.83
C THR A 35 3.50 -4.60 7.78
N ASP A 36 4.57 -4.98 8.49
CA ASP A 36 5.34 -4.07 9.32
C ASP A 36 6.37 -3.27 8.50
N PRO A 37 6.18 -1.95 8.31
CA PRO A 37 7.13 -1.11 7.61
C PRO A 37 8.49 -0.99 8.32
N ARG A 38 8.55 -1.22 9.64
CA ARG A 38 9.82 -1.14 10.41
C ARG A 38 10.72 -2.33 10.13
N ALA A 39 10.19 -3.43 9.59
CA ALA A 39 10.97 -4.59 9.19
C ALA A 39 11.53 -4.48 7.75
N ALA A 40 11.22 -3.39 7.04
CA ALA A 40 11.60 -3.22 5.65
C ALA A 40 13.12 -3.13 5.47
N VAL A 41 13.60 -3.66 4.34
CA VAL A 41 14.99 -3.45 3.90
C VAL A 41 15.17 -2.00 3.46
N LEU A 42 16.21 -1.36 4.01
CA LEU A 42 16.70 -0.06 3.55
C LEU A 42 17.69 -0.29 2.41
N PHE A 43 17.31 0.12 1.20
CA PHE A 43 18.20 0.15 0.05
C PHE A 43 18.96 1.47 0.05
N GLU A 44 20.29 1.38 0.13
CA GLU A 44 21.20 2.53 0.21
C GLU A 44 21.94 2.81 -1.09
N ASP A 45 21.66 2.05 -2.14
CA ASP A 45 22.24 2.19 -3.45
C ASP A 45 21.17 1.96 -4.52
N ALA A 46 21.34 2.62 -5.67
CA ALA A 46 20.36 2.57 -6.75
C ALA A 46 20.30 1.20 -7.43
N GLU A 47 21.42 0.50 -7.53
CA GLU A 47 21.52 -0.78 -8.25
C GLU A 47 20.74 -1.88 -7.52
N GLY A 48 20.97 -2.04 -6.22
CA GLY A 48 20.26 -2.96 -5.35
C GLY A 48 18.77 -2.64 -5.24
N ALA A 49 18.42 -1.36 -5.13
CA ALA A 49 17.02 -0.93 -5.12
C ALA A 49 16.30 -1.28 -6.43
N ASP A 50 16.91 -0.99 -7.57
CA ASP A 50 16.34 -1.25 -8.90
C ASP A 50 16.25 -2.76 -9.17
N ALA A 51 17.26 -3.54 -8.76
CA ALA A 51 17.23 -5.00 -8.87
C ALA A 51 16.10 -5.62 -8.02
N ALA A 52 15.91 -5.14 -6.79
CA ALA A 52 14.82 -5.60 -5.93
C ALA A 52 13.44 -5.21 -6.50
N LEU A 53 13.31 -4.01 -7.05
CA LEU A 53 12.09 -3.57 -7.72
C LEU A 53 11.75 -4.47 -8.92
N ALA A 54 12.72 -4.72 -9.80
CA ALA A 54 12.53 -5.61 -10.96
C ALA A 54 12.14 -7.04 -10.53
N ALA A 55 12.75 -7.56 -9.46
CA ALA A 55 12.38 -8.86 -8.90
C ALA A 55 10.96 -8.88 -8.32
N ALA A 56 10.49 -7.78 -7.74
CA ALA A 56 9.11 -7.65 -7.27
C ALA A 56 8.11 -7.52 -8.42
N GLU A 57 8.44 -6.78 -9.48
CA GLU A 57 7.61 -6.66 -10.69
C GLU A 57 7.44 -8.03 -11.38
N ALA A 58 8.43 -8.91 -11.28
CA ALA A 58 8.36 -10.29 -11.76
C ALA A 58 7.50 -11.23 -10.88
N GLN A 59 6.85 -10.73 -9.82
CA GLN A 59 5.97 -11.49 -8.92
C GLN A 59 4.50 -11.04 -9.01
N PRO A 60 3.86 -11.00 -10.19
CA PRO A 60 2.49 -10.49 -10.36
C PRO A 60 1.43 -11.33 -9.62
N GLY A 61 1.76 -12.57 -9.23
CA GLY A 61 0.89 -13.44 -8.42
C GLY A 61 0.99 -13.21 -6.90
N VAL A 62 1.88 -12.32 -6.45
CA VAL A 62 2.13 -12.06 -5.02
C VAL A 62 1.79 -10.62 -4.68
N VAL A 63 2.29 -9.66 -5.46
CA VAL A 63 2.13 -8.23 -5.21
C VAL A 63 1.73 -7.48 -6.48
N VAL A 64 1.11 -6.32 -6.29
CA VAL A 64 0.63 -5.43 -7.34
C VAL A 64 1.20 -4.03 -7.11
N GLY A 65 1.69 -3.43 -8.19
CA GLY A 65 2.22 -2.08 -8.20
C GLY A 65 3.37 -1.86 -7.22
N PRO A 66 4.43 -2.69 -7.22
CA PRO A 66 5.61 -2.41 -6.42
C PRO A 66 6.27 -1.08 -6.83
N TYR A 67 6.73 -0.30 -5.85
CA TYR A 67 7.48 0.93 -6.10
C TYR A 67 8.44 1.25 -4.95
N LEU A 68 9.47 2.03 -5.27
CA LEU A 68 10.43 2.55 -4.31
C LEU A 68 9.96 3.90 -3.75
N THR A 69 10.10 4.06 -2.45
CA THR A 69 9.79 5.30 -1.73
C THR A 69 10.93 5.66 -0.79
N GLN A 70 11.17 6.95 -0.59
CA GLN A 70 12.22 7.42 0.28
C GLN A 70 11.85 7.14 1.73
N SER A 71 12.79 6.58 2.47
CA SER A 71 12.67 6.31 3.91
C SER A 71 13.77 7.04 4.67
N GLY A 72 13.51 7.30 5.94
CA GLY A 72 14.49 7.79 6.89
C GLY A 72 14.94 6.64 7.79
N ARG A 73 15.83 6.96 8.73
CA ARG A 73 16.22 6.06 9.82
C ARG A 73 15.82 6.71 11.13
N ASP A 74 15.25 5.94 12.05
CA ASP A 74 15.14 6.36 13.44
C ASP A 74 16.47 6.16 14.20
N ALA A 75 16.46 6.45 15.50
CA ALA A 75 17.63 6.32 16.37
C ALA A 75 18.15 4.87 16.46
N ASP A 76 17.29 3.87 16.21
CA ASP A 76 17.62 2.45 16.21
C ASP A 76 18.03 1.95 14.81
N GLY A 77 18.03 2.85 13.81
CA GLY A 77 18.37 2.53 12.42
C GLY A 77 17.24 1.90 11.63
N LEU A 78 16.02 1.87 12.17
CA LEU A 78 14.85 1.27 11.53
C LEU A 78 14.20 2.24 10.52
N PRO A 79 13.56 1.71 9.46
CA PRO A 79 12.84 2.52 8.48
C PRO A 79 11.74 3.35 9.12
N VAL A 80 11.70 4.62 8.75
CA VAL A 80 10.58 5.53 9.05
C VAL A 80 10.03 6.17 7.78
N PRO A 81 8.70 6.34 7.66
CA PRO A 81 8.09 6.98 6.50
C PRO A 81 8.50 8.45 6.42
N VAL A 82 8.98 8.90 5.26
CA VAL A 82 9.37 10.31 5.04
C VAL A 82 8.25 11.10 4.38
N HIS A 83 7.35 10.43 3.65
CA HIS A 83 6.25 11.08 2.94
C HIS A 83 4.87 10.83 3.57
N PHE A 84 4.07 11.91 3.61
CA PHE A 84 2.69 11.95 4.14
C PHE A 84 1.74 10.88 3.56
N ARG A 85 1.94 10.46 2.29
CA ARG A 85 1.15 9.38 1.68
C ARG A 85 1.43 8.01 2.31
N GLU A 86 2.62 7.77 2.81
CA GLU A 86 2.96 6.52 3.50
C GLU A 86 2.37 6.49 4.91
N ALA A 87 2.39 7.62 5.64
CA ALA A 87 1.71 7.72 6.93
C ALA A 87 0.21 7.39 6.81
N PHE A 88 -0.45 7.80 5.71
CA PHE A 88 -1.86 7.47 5.48
C PHE A 88 -2.08 6.01 5.03
N ARG A 89 -1.14 5.42 4.26
CA ARG A 89 -1.18 3.98 3.90
C ARG A 89 -1.00 3.07 5.12
N GLN A 90 -0.19 3.49 6.09
CA GLN A 90 0.00 2.77 7.36
C GLN A 90 -1.28 2.73 8.20
N SER A 91 -2.09 3.80 8.16
CA SER A 91 -3.35 3.90 8.91
C SER A 91 -4.49 3.02 8.37
N GLY A 92 -4.30 2.36 7.22
CA GLY A 92 -5.35 1.54 6.58
C GLY A 92 -6.44 2.38 5.89
N PRO A 93 -7.45 1.73 5.28
CA PRO A 93 -8.53 2.45 4.58
C PRO A 93 -9.32 3.33 5.56
N SER A 94 -9.41 4.64 5.26
CA SER A 94 -10.22 5.61 6.02
C SER A 94 -11.74 5.49 5.73
N VAL A 95 -12.21 4.31 5.32
CA VAL A 95 -13.64 4.04 5.14
C VAL A 95 -14.18 3.53 6.47
N GLU A 96 -15.20 4.21 6.99
CA GLU A 96 -15.99 3.75 8.13
C GLU A 96 -16.42 2.30 7.91
N THR A 97 -15.87 1.36 8.69
CA THR A 97 -16.27 -0.07 8.65
C THR A 97 -17.62 -0.29 9.37
N SER A 98 -18.35 0.79 9.68
CA SER A 98 -19.59 0.77 10.48
C SER A 98 -20.72 1.58 9.84
N ALA A 99 -21.01 1.39 8.55
CA ALA A 99 -22.31 1.80 8.00
C ALA A 99 -23.23 0.56 7.94
N PRO A 100 -24.23 0.41 8.83
CA PRO A 100 -25.25 -0.62 8.64
C PRO A 100 -25.98 -0.31 7.34
N HIS A 101 -25.96 -1.26 6.39
CA HIS A 101 -26.80 -1.20 5.20
C HIS A 101 -28.26 -1.15 5.66
N SER A 102 -28.87 0.03 5.65
CA SER A 102 -30.31 0.16 5.80
C SER A 102 -30.93 -0.56 4.61
N ARG A 103 -31.50 -1.74 4.89
CA ARG A 103 -32.30 -2.52 3.95
C ARG A 103 -33.50 -1.66 3.57
N ALA A 104 -33.39 -0.92 2.46
CA ALA A 104 -34.53 -0.21 1.89
C ALA A 104 -35.59 -1.25 1.56
N GLN A 105 -36.63 -1.25 2.38
CA GLN A 105 -37.74 -2.17 2.31
C GLN A 105 -38.51 -1.89 1.03
N ASN A 106 -38.64 -2.95 0.24
CA ASN A 106 -39.46 -3.01 -0.95
C ASN A 106 -40.94 -2.84 -0.55
N SER A 107 -41.42 -1.59 -0.50
CA SER A 107 -42.85 -1.30 -0.38
C SER A 107 -43.50 -1.50 -1.74
N ARG A 108 -43.87 -2.75 -2.01
CA ARG A 108 -44.97 -3.06 -2.93
C ARG A 108 -46.22 -2.38 -2.38
N HIS A 109 -46.91 -1.60 -3.22
CA HIS A 109 -48.34 -1.38 -3.06
C HIS A 109 -49.06 -1.46 -4.43
N PRO A 110 -50.27 -2.05 -4.50
CA PRO A 110 -50.91 -2.50 -5.74
C PRO A 110 -52.10 -1.62 -6.21
N GLN A 111 -52.62 -1.93 -7.42
CA GLN A 111 -53.98 -1.63 -7.96
C GLN A 111 -54.35 -0.14 -8.19
N GLU A 112 -55.19 0.30 -9.14
CA GLU A 112 -55.98 -0.26 -10.26
C GLU A 112 -56.54 0.93 -11.08
N ALA A 113 -56.89 0.70 -12.35
CA ALA A 113 -58.00 1.27 -13.13
C ALA A 113 -58.25 2.81 -13.29
N ALA A 114 -58.14 3.24 -14.56
CA ALA A 114 -59.20 3.83 -15.40
C ALA A 114 -59.44 5.36 -15.51
N HIS A 115 -59.82 5.73 -16.76
CA HIS A 115 -60.44 6.97 -17.27
C HIS A 115 -59.53 8.23 -17.34
N VAL A 116 -59.45 9.03 -18.42
CA VAL A 116 -60.35 9.40 -19.54
C VAL A 116 -59.55 9.57 -20.82
#